data_AF-A0A097EC20-F1
#
_entry.id   AF-A0A097EC20-F1
#
_cell.length_a   1.000
_cell.length_b   1.000
_cell.length_c   1.000
_cell.angle_alpha   90.00
_cell.angle_beta   90.00
_cell.angle_gamma   90.00
#
_symmetry.space_group_name_H-M   'P 1'
#
loop_
_entity.id
_entity.type
_entity.pdbx_description
1 polymer ?
#
loop_
_entity_poly.entity_id
_entity_poly.type
_entity_poly.pdbx_seq_one_letter_code
_entity_poly.pdbx_strand_id
1 'polypeptide(L)'
;MLDRMFTAAATRIAGFAGQPGAFVAAVGIIVLWSVTGPLFGFSDTWQLVVNTATTIVTFLMVFLIQNSQNRDAAAMQAKLDELIRAVDAARSQFIGIEHLTDREIEKVRSDLERECSEIDGKLSPVVSLANLRNRL
;
A
#
# COMPACT_ATOMS: atom_id res chain seq x y z
N MET A 1 22.76 7.45 -12.23
CA MET A 1 23.56 6.22 -11.98
C MET A 1 23.28 5.67 -10.58
N LEU A 2 23.32 6.51 -9.54
CA LEU A 2 22.87 6.20 -8.17
C LEU A 2 21.44 5.65 -8.10
N ASP A 3 20.46 6.29 -8.76
CA ASP A 3 19.06 5.81 -8.71
C ASP A 3 18.88 4.38 -9.21
N ARG A 4 19.60 3.98 -10.26
CA ARG A 4 19.50 2.61 -10.81
C ARG A 4 20.16 1.59 -9.87
N MET A 5 21.28 1.94 -9.25
CA MET A 5 21.97 1.07 -8.30
C MET A 5 21.18 0.93 -6.99
N PHE A 6 20.67 2.04 -6.46
CA PHE A 6 19.77 2.06 -5.30
C PHE A 6 18.51 1.25 -5.58
N THR A 7 17.84 1.48 -6.71
CA THR A 7 16.63 0.74 -7.07
C THR A 7 16.90 -0.76 -7.24
N ALA A 8 18.03 -1.15 -7.84
CA ALA A 8 18.40 -2.56 -8.00
C ALA A 8 18.72 -3.24 -6.66
N ALA A 9 19.48 -2.56 -5.78
CA ALA A 9 19.79 -3.06 -4.44
C ALA A 9 18.53 -3.13 -3.58
N ALA A 10 17.71 -2.07 -3.57
CA ALA A 10 16.45 -2.01 -2.84
C ALA A 10 15.46 -3.08 -3.32
N THR A 11 15.32 -3.30 -4.63
CA THR A 11 14.44 -4.33 -5.17
C THR A 11 14.92 -5.74 -4.80
N ARG A 12 16.23 -5.99 -4.81
CA ARG A 12 16.79 -7.29 -4.38
C ARG A 12 16.64 -7.52 -2.89
N ILE A 13 16.94 -6.51 -2.07
CA ILE A 13 16.82 -6.59 -0.61
C ILE A 13 15.35 -6.75 -0.21
N ALA A 14 14.43 -5.98 -0.80
CA ALA A 14 13.00 -6.11 -0.56
C ALA A 14 12.45 -7.46 -1.02
N GLY A 15 12.86 -7.93 -2.20
CA GLY A 15 12.46 -9.25 -2.71
C GLY A 15 12.97 -10.41 -1.84
N PHE A 16 14.20 -10.31 -1.33
CA PHE A 16 14.75 -11.30 -0.40
C PHE A 16 14.07 -11.22 0.97
N ALA A 17 13.91 -10.02 1.54
CA ALA A 17 13.27 -9.81 2.84
C ALA A 17 11.80 -10.29 2.88
N GLY A 18 11.11 -10.28 1.74
CA GLY A 18 9.76 -10.83 1.61
C GLY A 18 9.66 -12.35 1.47
N GLN A 19 10.78 -13.07 1.29
CA GLN A 19 10.77 -14.53 1.13
C GLN A 19 10.85 -15.25 2.50
N PRO A 20 10.20 -16.43 2.64
CA PRO A 20 10.30 -17.27 3.84
C PRO A 20 11.75 -17.59 4.24
N GLY A 21 12.65 -17.69 3.27
CA GLY A 21 14.08 -17.93 3.51
C GLY A 21 14.78 -16.80 4.27
N ALA A 22 14.40 -15.54 4.06
CA ALA A 22 14.98 -14.42 4.81
C ALA A 22 14.53 -14.40 6.27
N PHE A 23 13.29 -14.81 6.54
CA PHE A 23 12.81 -14.99 7.91
C PHE A 23 13.62 -16.06 8.64
N VAL A 24 13.83 -17.22 8.02
CA VAL A 24 14.66 -18.30 8.58
C VAL A 24 16.09 -17.83 8.82
N ALA A 25 16.68 -17.09 7.89
CA ALA A 25 18.02 -16.51 8.06
C ALA A 25 18.07 -15.49 9.21
N ALA A 26 17.09 -14.61 9.33
CA ALA A 26 16.99 -13.63 10.41
C ALA A 26 16.87 -14.30 11.79
N VAL A 27 16.00 -15.32 11.90
CA VAL A 27 15.89 -16.13 13.12
C VAL A 27 17.21 -16.83 13.44
N GLY A 28 17.89 -17.39 12.43
CA GLY A 28 19.20 -18.00 12.59
C GLY A 28 20.26 -17.03 13.13
N ILE A 29 20.27 -15.79 12.66
CA ILE A 29 21.15 -14.72 13.17
C ILE A 29 20.85 -14.43 14.64
N ILE A 30 19.58 -14.31 15.02
CA ILE A 30 19.17 -14.07 16.43
C ILE A 30 19.57 -15.24 17.33
N VAL A 31 19.40 -16.48 16.87
CA VAL A 31 19.80 -17.68 17.62
C VAL A 31 21.32 -17.71 17.78
N LEU A 32 22.09 -17.47 16.71
CA LEU A 32 23.55 -17.43 16.76
C LEU A 32 24.03 -16.35 17.73
N TRP A 33 23.47 -15.14 17.64
CA TRP A 33 23.76 -14.06 18.59
C TRP A 33 23.44 -14.50 20.03
N SER A 34 22.27 -15.09 20.27
CA SER A 34 21.87 -15.58 21.61
C SER A 34 22.84 -16.61 22.19
N VAL A 35 23.34 -17.53 21.36
CA VAL A 35 24.34 -18.56 21.76
C VAL A 35 25.71 -17.94 22.09
N THR A 36 26.05 -16.77 21.51
CA THR A 36 27.26 -16.04 21.93
C THR A 36 27.10 -15.33 23.27
N GLY A 37 25.87 -15.09 23.75
CA GLY A 37 25.57 -14.39 25.00
C GLY A 37 26.31 -14.93 26.24
N PRO A 38 26.31 -16.24 26.51
CA PRO A 38 27.06 -16.84 27.62
C PRO A 38 28.58 -16.59 27.57
N LEU A 39 29.18 -16.54 26.37
CA LEU A 39 30.61 -16.25 26.22
C LEU A 39 30.97 -14.82 26.64
N PHE A 40 30.03 -13.88 26.45
CA PHE A 40 30.18 -12.47 26.81
C PHE A 40 29.49 -12.10 28.14
N GLY A 41 29.06 -13.10 28.92
CA GLY A 41 28.37 -12.88 30.20
C GLY A 41 27.10 -12.03 30.08
N PHE A 42 26.44 -12.03 28.92
CA PHE A 42 25.29 -11.16 28.62
C PHE A 42 25.56 -9.66 28.88
N SER A 43 26.78 -9.21 28.64
CA SER A 43 27.22 -7.83 28.88
C SER A 43 26.39 -6.75 28.17
N ASP A 44 26.42 -5.53 28.72
CA ASP A 44 25.74 -4.37 28.14
C ASP A 44 26.22 -4.08 26.70
N THR A 45 27.50 -4.25 26.41
CA THR A 45 28.04 -4.08 25.05
C THR A 45 27.47 -5.10 24.08
N TRP A 46 27.31 -6.36 24.50
CA TRP A 46 26.73 -7.43 23.68
C TRP A 46 25.26 -7.15 23.33
N GLN A 47 24.48 -6.61 24.28
CA GLN A 47 23.09 -6.18 24.05
C GLN A 47 23.02 -4.92 23.18
N LEU A 48 23.89 -3.94 23.46
CA LEU A 48 23.94 -2.65 22.75
C LEU A 48 24.20 -2.84 21.25
N VAL A 49 25.09 -3.75 20.87
CA VAL A 49 25.40 -4.04 19.47
C VAL A 49 24.17 -4.52 18.71
N VAL A 50 23.42 -5.48 19.25
CA VAL A 50 22.23 -6.01 18.55
C VAL A 50 21.11 -4.97 18.47
N ASN A 51 20.92 -4.20 19.53
CA ASN A 51 19.88 -3.17 19.60
C ASN A 51 20.19 -2.05 18.59
N THR A 52 21.43 -1.56 18.59
CA THR A 52 21.89 -0.52 17.65
C THR A 52 21.80 -1.01 16.20
N ALA A 53 22.26 -2.23 15.92
CA ALA A 53 22.20 -2.80 14.57
C ALA A 53 20.76 -2.96 14.08
N THR A 54 19.87 -3.52 14.91
CA THR A 54 18.47 -3.71 14.55
C THR A 54 17.75 -2.38 14.33
N THR A 55 18.07 -1.37 15.14
CA THR A 55 17.50 -0.01 14.97
C THR A 55 17.91 0.61 13.64
N ILE A 56 19.20 0.55 13.28
CA ILE A 56 19.70 1.04 11.99
C ILE A 56 19.03 0.29 10.83
N VAL A 57 18.98 -1.04 10.90
CA VAL A 57 18.35 -1.87 9.86
C VAL A 57 16.87 -1.53 9.73
N THR A 58 16.15 -1.38 10.84
CA THR A 58 14.73 -1.01 10.84
C THR A 58 14.51 0.38 10.24
N PHE A 59 15.34 1.36 10.60
CA PHE A 59 15.28 2.70 10.03
C PHE A 59 15.47 2.66 8.50
N LEU A 60 16.47 1.93 8.01
CA LEU A 60 16.68 1.74 6.58
C LEU A 60 15.52 0.97 5.92
N MET A 61 14.97 -0.03 6.60
CA MET A 61 13.86 -0.85 6.13
C MET A 61 12.61 -0.01 5.87
N VAL A 62 12.34 1.02 6.68
CA VAL A 62 11.22 1.95 6.44
C VAL A 62 11.34 2.61 5.06
N PHE A 63 12.51 3.13 4.71
CA PHE A 63 12.73 3.73 3.38
C PHE A 63 12.64 2.70 2.24
N LEU A 64 13.16 1.49 2.46
CA LEU A 64 13.08 0.41 1.47
C LEU A 64 11.63 -0.02 1.23
N ILE A 65 10.86 -0.20 2.30
CA ILE A 65 9.43 -0.53 2.25
C ILE A 65 8.68 0.58 1.55
N GLN A 66 8.88 1.85 1.94
CA GLN A 66 8.23 3.00 1.30
C GLN A 66 8.54 3.08 -0.19
N ASN A 67 9.79 2.87 -0.60
CA ASN A 67 10.18 2.87 -2.01
C ASN A 67 9.51 1.73 -2.80
N SER A 68 9.46 0.51 -2.22
CA SER A 68 8.77 -0.63 -2.85
C SER A 68 7.27 -0.38 -2.94
N GLN A 69 6.65 0.05 -1.84
CA GLN A 69 5.22 0.32 -1.75
C GLN A 69 4.81 1.46 -2.68
N ASN A 70 5.59 2.54 -2.79
CA ASN A 70 5.31 3.64 -3.70
C ASN A 70 5.33 3.19 -5.16
N ARG A 71 6.31 2.35 -5.54
CA ARG A 71 6.38 1.79 -6.89
C ARG A 71 5.21 0.85 -7.18
N ASP A 72 4.86 -0.01 -6.23
CA ASP A 72 3.76 -0.96 -6.40
C ASP A 72 2.40 -0.25 -6.46
N ALA A 73 2.21 0.82 -5.67
CA ALA A 73 1.03 1.68 -5.73
C ALA A 73 0.88 2.36 -7.10
N ALA A 74 1.94 2.96 -7.64
CA ALA A 74 1.92 3.57 -8.96
C ALA A 74 1.62 2.55 -10.08
N ALA A 75 2.17 1.35 -9.98
CA ALA A 75 1.87 0.27 -10.94
C ALA A 75 0.41 -0.21 -10.83
N MET A 76 -0.17 -0.23 -9.64
CA MET A 76 -1.59 -0.54 -9.43
C MET A 76 -2.49 0.54 -10.02
N GLN A 77 -2.19 1.81 -9.79
CA GLN A 77 -2.92 2.95 -10.37
C GLN A 77 -2.92 2.88 -11.90
N ALA A 78 -1.76 2.71 -12.53
CA ALA A 78 -1.66 2.60 -13.99
C ALA A 78 -2.47 1.43 -14.58
N LYS A 79 -2.54 0.29 -13.88
CA LYS A 79 -3.37 -0.85 -14.29
C LYS A 79 -4.87 -0.54 -14.18
N LEU A 80 -5.29 0.14 -13.12
CA LEU A 80 -6.67 0.56 -12.93
C LEU A 80 -7.09 1.60 -13.98
N ASP A 81 -6.22 2.55 -14.28
CA ASP A 81 -6.43 3.55 -15.33
C ASP A 81 -6.65 2.89 -16.70
N GLU A 82 -5.85 1.86 -17.02
CA GLU A 82 -6.04 1.09 -18.25
C GLU A 82 -7.39 0.36 -18.27
N LEU A 83 -7.82 -0.23 -17.15
CA LEU A 83 -9.14 -0.88 -17.04
C LEU A 83 -10.29 0.12 -17.18
N ILE A 84 -10.20 1.30 -16.55
CA ILE A 84 -11.20 2.37 -16.69
C ILE A 84 -11.26 2.85 -18.14
N ARG A 85 -10.11 3.03 -18.79
CA ARG A 85 -10.02 3.41 -20.20
C ARG A 85 -10.65 2.38 -21.14
N ALA A 86 -10.57 1.09 -20.80
CA ALA A 86 -11.09 0.01 -21.62
C ALA A 86 -12.60 -0.23 -21.47
N VAL A 87 -13.28 0.42 -20.51
CA VAL A 87 -14.72 0.23 -20.25
C VAL A 87 -15.51 1.44 -20.76
N ASP A 88 -16.33 1.25 -21.79
CA ASP A 88 -17.09 2.34 -22.45
C ASP A 88 -18.02 3.12 -21.52
N ALA A 89 -18.57 2.47 -20.49
CA ALA A 89 -19.45 3.11 -19.50
C ALA A 89 -18.70 3.70 -18.30
N ALA A 90 -17.38 3.53 -18.21
CA ALA A 90 -16.60 4.04 -17.10
C ALA A 90 -16.27 5.53 -17.29
N ARG A 91 -16.18 6.25 -16.17
CA ARG A 91 -15.90 7.68 -16.19
C ARG A 91 -14.39 7.91 -16.27
N SER A 92 -13.94 8.45 -17.40
CA SER A 92 -12.53 8.80 -17.63
C SER A 92 -11.97 9.83 -16.63
N GLN A 93 -12.82 10.60 -15.95
CA GLN A 93 -12.39 11.56 -14.92
C GLN A 93 -11.73 10.92 -13.69
N PHE A 94 -11.85 9.60 -13.50
CA PHE A 94 -11.19 8.86 -12.42
C PHE A 94 -9.76 8.43 -12.77
N ILE A 95 -9.35 8.55 -14.04
CA ILE A 95 -7.98 8.26 -14.47
C ILE A 95 -7.05 9.32 -13.89
N GLY A 96 -5.99 8.89 -13.18
CA GLY A 96 -5.00 9.79 -12.58
C GLY A 96 -5.51 10.61 -11.40
N ILE A 97 -6.61 10.20 -10.75
CA ILE A 97 -7.24 10.92 -9.64
C ILE A 97 -6.29 11.15 -8.44
N GLU A 98 -5.25 10.33 -8.29
CA GLU A 98 -4.22 10.46 -7.25
C GLU A 98 -3.35 11.71 -7.36
N HIS A 99 -3.40 12.42 -8.49
CA HIS A 99 -2.67 13.68 -8.67
C HIS A 99 -3.46 14.90 -8.19
N LEU A 100 -4.73 14.71 -7.84
CA LEU A 100 -5.59 15.76 -7.29
C LEU A 100 -5.26 16.02 -5.82
N THR A 101 -5.62 17.22 -5.34
CA THR A 101 -5.56 17.51 -3.91
C THR A 101 -6.63 16.73 -3.15
N ASP A 102 -6.41 16.48 -1.85
CA ASP A 102 -7.39 15.80 -0.99
C ASP A 102 -8.80 16.43 -1.07
N ARG A 103 -8.89 17.76 -1.19
CA ARG A 103 -10.15 18.48 -1.32
C ARG A 103 -10.86 18.20 -2.65
N GLU A 104 -10.10 18.06 -3.73
CA GLU A 104 -10.64 17.74 -5.05
C GLU A 104 -11.07 16.28 -5.13
N ILE A 105 -10.29 15.35 -4.56
CA ILE A 105 -10.66 13.93 -4.44
C ILE A 105 -11.96 13.79 -3.64
N GLU A 106 -12.08 14.46 -2.50
CA GLU A 106 -13.28 14.42 -1.67
C GLU A 106 -14.50 14.99 -2.42
N LYS A 107 -14.30 16.03 -3.24
CA LYS A 107 -15.37 16.58 -4.06
C LYS A 107 -15.87 15.55 -5.07
N VAL A 108 -14.97 14.93 -5.83
CA VAL A 108 -15.31 13.88 -6.81
C VAL A 108 -16.02 12.70 -6.14
N ARG A 109 -15.55 12.29 -4.96
CA ARG A 109 -16.19 11.25 -4.14
C ARG A 109 -17.60 11.65 -3.70
N SER A 110 -17.77 12.87 -3.20
CA SER A 110 -19.07 13.36 -2.73
C SER A 110 -20.10 13.45 -3.86
N ASP A 111 -19.67 13.83 -5.06
CA ASP A 111 -20.54 13.91 -6.23
C ASP A 111 -20.94 12.49 -6.70
N LEU A 112 -20.01 11.54 -6.65
CA LEU A 112 -20.29 10.13 -6.91
C LEU A 112 -21.32 9.54 -5.93
N GLU A 113 -21.14 9.78 -4.63
CA GLU A 113 -22.05 9.28 -3.59
C GLU A 113 -23.46 9.86 -3.74
N ARG A 114 -23.57 11.14 -4.13
CA ARG A 114 -24.87 11.78 -4.45
C ARG A 114 -25.56 11.14 -5.64
N GLU A 115 -24.85 10.95 -6.75
CA GLU A 115 -25.41 10.33 -7.95
C GLU A 115 -25.91 8.90 -7.68
N CYS A 116 -25.13 8.10 -6.96
CA CYS A 116 -25.54 6.74 -6.58
C CYS A 116 -26.78 6.75 -5.67
N SER A 117 -26.85 7.68 -4.71
CA SER A 117 -28.02 7.86 -3.82
C SER A 117 -29.28 8.27 -4.58
N GLU A 118 -29.16 9.16 -5.58
CA GLU A 118 -30.29 9.55 -6.43
C GLU A 118 -30.79 8.41 -7.33
N ILE A 119 -29.88 7.57 -7.82
CA ILE A 119 -30.23 6.36 -8.59
C ILE A 119 -31.00 5.39 -7.71
N ASP A 120 -30.52 5.13 -6.49
CA ASP A 120 -31.17 4.20 -5.54
C ASP A 120 -32.55 4.73 -5.09
N GLY A 121 -32.67 6.05 -4.89
CA GLY A 121 -33.94 6.72 -4.61
C GLY A 121 -34.96 6.63 -5.76
N LYS A 122 -34.50 6.64 -7.02
CA LYS A 122 -35.36 6.45 -8.21
C LYS A 122 -35.74 4.99 -8.46
N LEU A 123 -34.89 4.03 -8.06
CA LEU A 123 -35.16 2.59 -8.17
C LEU A 123 -35.96 2.02 -6.98
N SER A 124 -36.18 2.79 -5.91
CA SER A 124 -37.05 2.40 -4.80
C SER A 124 -38.43 1.94 -5.31
N PRO A 125 -38.87 0.70 -4.99
CA PRO A 125 -40.19 0.20 -5.36
C PRO A 125 -41.32 1.13 -4.94
N VAL A 126 -41.13 1.88 -3.85
CA VAL A 126 -42.09 2.82 -3.28
C VAL A 126 -42.32 4.02 -4.21
N VAL A 127 -41.27 4.54 -4.86
CA VAL A 127 -41.37 5.66 -5.80
C VAL A 127 -42.00 5.21 -7.12
N SER A 128 -41.69 3.99 -7.59
CA SER A 128 -42.30 3.42 -8.79
C SER A 128 -43.81 3.17 -8.62
N LEU A 129 -44.23 2.65 -7.46
CA LEU A 129 -45.64 2.47 -7.12
C LEU A 129 -46.38 3.81 -6.94
N ALA A 130 -45.74 4.81 -6.33
CA ALA A 130 -46.32 6.15 -6.19
C ALA A 130 -46.55 6.82 -7.54
N ASN A 131 -45.63 6.64 -8.50
CA ASN A 131 -45.73 7.19 -9.84
C ASN A 131 -46.79 6.47 -10.70
N LEU A 132 -47.01 5.18 -10.50
CA LEU A 132 -48.09 4.44 -11.16
C LEU A 132 -49.47 4.84 -10.62
N ARG A 133 -49.59 5.05 -9.31
CA ARG A 133 -50.84 5.53 -8.68
C ARG A 133 -51.25 6.92 -9.15
N ASN A 134 -50.31 7.81 -9.45
CA ASN A 134 -50.60 9.16 -9.95
C ASN A 134 -50.92 9.21 -11.47
N ARG A 135 -50.80 8.08 -12.18
CA ARG A 135 -51.11 7.96 -13.62
C ARG A 135 -52.42 7.23 -13.91
N LEU A 136 -53.14 6.80 -12.86
CA LEU A 136 -54.50 6.25 -12.91
C LEU A 136 -55.45 7.28 -12.29
#